data_AF-A0A538HEP1-F1
#
_entry.id   AF-A0A538HEP1-F1
#
_cell.length_a   1.000
_cell.length_b   1.000
_cell.length_c   1.000
_cell.angle_alpha   90.00
_cell.angle_beta   90.00
_cell.angle_gamma   90.00
#
_symmetry.space_group_name_H-M   'P 1'
#
loop_
_entity.id
_entity.type
_entity.pdbx_description
1 polymer ?
#
loop_
_entity_poly.entity_id
_entity_poly.type
_entity_poly.pdbx_seq_one_letter_code
_entity_poly.pdbx_strand_id
1 'polypeptide(L)' 'ALRKALEDRGLPVVELPSGAGHDAAVLAAAGVPTAMLFVRSLNGGVSHTPEEESSPEDAALAVDVLSAALEALAPGAV' A
#
# COMPACT_ATOMS: atom_id res chain seq x y z
N ALA A 1 -4.48 -1.83 10.59
CA ALA A 1 -5.38 -0.93 9.84
C ALA A 1 -5.52 -1.38 8.38
N LEU A 2 -4.43 -1.43 7.59
CA LEU A 2 -4.50 -1.81 6.15
C LEU A 2 -5.20 -3.14 5.86
N ARG A 3 -4.80 -4.24 6.54
CA ARG A 3 -5.46 -5.55 6.41
C ARG A 3 -6.98 -5.46 6.58
N LYS A 4 -7.43 -4.84 7.66
CA LYS A 4 -8.85 -4.62 7.93
C LYS A 4 -9.52 -3.78 6.84
N ALA A 5 -8.86 -2.71 6.39
CA ALA A 5 -9.41 -1.84 5.34
C ALA A 5 -9.58 -2.56 3.99
N LEU A 6 -8.71 -3.53 3.68
CA LEU A 6 -8.85 -4.45 2.53
C LEU A 6 -10.03 -5.42 2.73
N GLU A 7 -10.09 -6.08 3.90
CA GLU A 7 -11.15 -7.05 4.25
C GLU A 7 -12.54 -6.42 4.23
N ASP A 8 -12.70 -5.23 4.83
CA ASP A 8 -13.96 -4.49 4.86
C ASP A 8 -14.47 -4.10 3.46
N ARG A 9 -13.59 -4.10 2.45
CA ARG A 9 -13.91 -3.84 1.04
C ARG A 9 -14.07 -5.12 0.21
N GLY A 10 -13.97 -6.29 0.84
CA GLY A 10 -14.04 -7.57 0.13
C GLY A 10 -12.85 -7.82 -0.80
N LEU A 11 -11.71 -7.16 -0.57
CA LEU A 11 -10.50 -7.33 -1.37
C LEU A 11 -9.66 -8.50 -0.84
N PRO A 12 -8.95 -9.21 -1.74
CA PRO A 12 -8.03 -10.24 -1.31
C PRO A 12 -6.87 -9.63 -0.49
N VAL A 13 -6.56 -10.25 0.64
CA VAL A 13 -5.39 -9.87 1.44
C VAL A 13 -4.23 -10.78 1.09
N VAL A 14 -3.25 -10.24 0.38
CA VAL A 14 -2.02 -10.93 0.01
C VAL A 14 -0.87 -10.26 0.76
N GLU A 15 -0.13 -11.04 1.56
CA GLU A 15 1.10 -10.58 2.19
C GLU A 15 2.29 -10.91 1.29
N LEU A 16 3.14 -9.92 1.05
CA LEU A 16 4.30 -10.02 0.17
C LEU A 16 5.50 -9.38 0.88
N PRO A 17 6.69 -10.02 0.88
CA PRO A 17 7.90 -9.33 1.26
C PRO A 17 8.28 -8.28 0.20
N SER A 18 8.73 -7.11 0.64
CA SER A 18 9.30 -6.11 -0.27
C SER A 18 10.72 -6.51 -0.66
N GLY A 19 10.98 -6.71 -1.96
CA GLY A 19 12.32 -6.94 -2.50
C GLY A 19 13.15 -5.66 -2.65
N ALA A 20 12.51 -4.48 -2.65
CA ALA A 20 13.16 -3.18 -2.78
C ALA A 20 13.26 -2.46 -1.43
N GLY A 21 14.24 -1.55 -1.34
CA GLY A 21 14.39 -0.64 -0.21
C GLY A 21 13.36 0.49 -0.24
N HIS A 22 12.78 0.77 0.92
CA HIS A 22 11.82 1.86 1.11
C HIS A 22 12.08 2.54 2.45
N ASP A 23 11.78 3.83 2.57
CA ASP A 23 11.94 4.59 3.82
C ASP A 23 11.16 3.96 4.99
N ALA A 24 10.04 3.28 4.69
CA ALA A 24 9.27 2.51 5.65
C ALA A 24 10.12 1.49 6.43
N ALA A 25 11.14 0.89 5.80
CA ALA A 25 12.05 -0.04 6.48
C ALA A 25 12.92 0.67 7.52
N VAL A 26 13.34 1.91 7.25
CA VAL A 26 14.10 2.74 8.20
C VAL A 26 13.23 3.09 9.41
N LEU A 27 11.98 3.50 9.17
CA LEU A 27 11.02 3.80 10.25
C LEU A 27 10.73 2.56 11.10
N ALA A 28 10.54 1.41 10.47
CA ALA A 28 10.35 0.14 11.16
C ALA A 28 11.56 -0.23 12.02
N ALA A 29 12.79 -0.09 11.48
CA ALA A 29 14.02 -0.34 12.22
C ALA A 29 14.21 0.61 13.42
N ALA A 30 13.69 1.83 13.34
CA ALA A 30 13.65 2.80 14.43
C ALA A 30 12.55 2.50 15.48
N GLY A 31 11.77 1.44 15.32
CA GLY A 31 10.72 1.02 16.26
C GLY A 31 9.36 1.70 16.06
N VAL A 32 9.17 2.43 14.96
CA VAL A 32 7.86 3.02 14.64
C VAL A 32 6.96 1.94 14.01
N PRO A 33 5.74 1.70 14.54
CA PRO A 33 4.79 0.78 13.92
C PRO A 33 4.50 1.21 12.48
N THR A 34 4.98 0.41 11.52
CA THR A 34 4.95 0.75 10.09
C THR A 34 4.39 -0.41 9.29
N ALA A 35 3.64 -0.10 8.24
CA ALA A 35 3.18 -1.06 7.25
C ALA A 35 3.18 -0.40 5.87
N MET A 36 3.27 -1.22 4.81
CA MET A 36 3.18 -0.77 3.43
C MET A 36 1.95 -1.37 2.76
N LEU A 37 1.36 -0.62 1.82
CA LEU A 37 0.33 -1.10 0.90
C LEU A 37 0.92 -1.11 -0.51
N PHE A 38 0.87 -2.25 -1.19
CA PHE A 38 1.34 -2.37 -2.57
C PHE A 38 0.19 -2.25 -3.56
N VAL A 39 0.51 -1.62 -4.69
CA VAL A 39 -0.35 -1.54 -5.89
C VAL A 39 0.27 -2.42 -6.96
N ARG A 40 -0.56 -3.04 -7.80
CA ARG A 40 -0.06 -3.89 -8.88
C ARG A 40 0.60 -3.04 -9.95
N SER A 41 1.89 -3.28 -10.18
CA SER A 41 2.59 -2.80 -11.38
C SER A 41 2.23 -3.69 -12.58
N LEU A 42 1.84 -3.06 -13.68
CA LEU A 42 1.53 -3.71 -14.96
C LEU A 42 2.82 -4.08 -15.70
N ASN A 43 2.68 -4.50 -16.98
CA ASN A 43 3.83 -4.75 -17.88
C ASN A 43 4.87 -5.74 -17.30
N GLY A 44 4.39 -6.74 -16.56
CA GLY A 44 5.25 -7.75 -15.93
C GLY A 44 5.89 -7.31 -14.61
N GLY A 45 5.45 -6.20 -14.02
CA GLY A 45 5.98 -5.66 -12.78
C GLY A 45 7.28 -4.88 -12.96
N VAL A 46 7.53 -4.36 -14.17
CA VAL A 46 8.71 -3.52 -14.44
C VAL A 46 8.62 -2.21 -13.65
N SER A 47 9.77 -1.74 -13.21
CA SER A 47 9.92 -0.48 -12.48
C SER A 47 11.26 0.17 -12.82
N HIS A 48 11.38 1.48 -12.61
CA HIS A 48 12.52 2.32 -13.02
C HIS A 48 12.76 2.33 -14.54
N THR A 49 11.71 2.13 -15.33
CA THR A 49 11.73 2.27 -16.78
C THR A 49 10.53 3.10 -17.25
N PRO A 50 10.56 3.69 -18.46
CA PRO A 50 9.41 4.43 -19.01
C PRO A 50 8.12 3.61 -19.14
N GLU A 51 8.23 2.28 -19.18
CA GLU A 51 7.11 1.33 -19.26
C GLU A 51 6.50 0.98 -17.89
N GLU A 52 7.03 1.54 -16.79
CA GLU A 52 6.45 1.41 -15.46
C GLU A 52 5.03 2.00 -15.44
N GLU A 53 4.04 1.19 -15.08
CA GLU A 53 2.64 1.58 -15.12
C GLU A 53 1.83 0.87 -14.03
N SER A 54 0.83 1.55 -13.50
CA SER A 54 -0.24 0.98 -12.67
C SER A 54 -1.57 1.46 -13.23
N SER A 55 -2.61 0.61 -13.16
CA SER A 55 -3.92 1.01 -13.66
C SER A 55 -4.54 2.12 -12.79
N PRO A 56 -5.28 3.09 -13.36
CA PRO A 56 -6.01 4.09 -12.59
C PRO A 56 -6.96 3.48 -11.57
N GLU A 57 -7.56 2.33 -11.90
CA GLU A 57 -8.48 1.59 -11.03
C GLU A 57 -7.76 1.02 -9.81
N ASP A 58 -6.58 0.41 -9.99
CA ASP A 58 -5.77 -0.10 -8.87
C ASP A 58 -5.26 1.04 -7.99
N ALA A 59 -4.85 2.17 -8.60
CA ALA A 59 -4.43 3.35 -7.86
C ALA A 59 -5.57 3.94 -7.03
N ALA A 60 -6.76 4.09 -7.60
CA ALA A 60 -7.94 4.59 -6.89
C ALA A 60 -8.32 3.68 -5.72
N LEU A 61 -8.34 2.36 -5.95
CA LEU A 61 -8.63 1.38 -4.90
C LEU A 61 -7.63 1.44 -3.75
N ALA A 62 -6.35 1.61 -4.05
CA ALA A 62 -5.30 1.72 -3.04
C ALA A 62 -5.42 3.01 -2.24
N VAL A 63 -5.78 4.14 -2.88
CA VAL A 63 -6.09 5.39 -2.18
C VAL A 63 -7.27 5.19 -1.22
N ASP A 64 -8.35 4.54 -1.63
CA ASP A 64 -9.49 4.28 -0.76
C ASP A 64 -9.13 3.42 0.47
N VAL A 65 -8.31 2.38 0.26
CA VAL A 65 -7.81 1.51 1.33
C VAL A 65 -6.89 2.27 2.29
N LEU A 66 -5.96 3.05 1.75
CA LEU A 66 -5.01 3.82 2.54
C LEU A 66 -5.74 4.90 3.35
N SER A 67 -6.66 5.65 2.74
CA SER A 67 -7.46 6.67 3.42
C SER A 67 -8.26 6.09 4.58
N ALA A 68 -8.93 4.96 4.39
CA ALA A 68 -9.67 4.32 5.49
C ALA A 68 -8.75 3.78 6.60
N ALA A 69 -7.56 3.29 6.24
CA ALA A 69 -6.58 2.87 7.23
C ALA A 69 -6.03 4.07 8.02
N LEU A 70 -5.78 5.21 7.37
CA LEU A 70 -5.35 6.44 8.02
C LEU A 70 -6.43 7.00 8.94
N GLU A 71 -7.67 7.07 8.49
CA GLU A 71 -8.80 7.51 9.34
C GLU A 71 -8.99 6.62 10.57
N ALA A 72 -8.78 5.30 10.43
CA ALA A 72 -8.81 4.38 11.57
C ALA A 72 -7.63 4.58 12.55
N LEU A 73 -6.49 5.05 12.08
CA LEU A 73 -5.29 5.29 12.90
C LEU A 73 -5.24 6.70 13.50
N ALA A 74 -5.80 7.67 12.79
CA ALA A 74 -5.82 9.08 13.12
C ALA A 74 -7.18 9.68 12.71
N PRO A 75 -8.24 9.47 13.51
CA PRO A 75 -9.59 9.93 13.17
C PRO A 75 -9.66 11.45 12.96
N GLY A 76 -10.34 11.88 11.90
CA GLY A 76 -10.54 13.29 11.52
C GLY A 76 -9.36 13.93 10.79
N ALA A 77 -8.39 13.13 10.34
CA ALA A 77 -7.22 13.63 9.61
C ALA A 77 -7.37 13.62 8.09
N VAL A 78 -8.40 12.94 7.55
CA VAL A 78 -8.64 12.76 6.11
C VAL A 78 -10.06 13.16 5.74
#